data_AF-A0A084DD14-F1
#
_entry.id   AF-A0A084DD14-F1
#
_cell.length_a   1.000
_cell.length_b   1.000
_cell.length_c   1.000
_cell.angle_alpha   90.00
_cell.angle_beta   90.00
_cell.angle_gamma   90.00
#
_symmetry.space_group_name_H-M   'P 1'
#
loop_
_entity.id
_entity.type
_entity.pdbx_description
1 polymer ?
#
loop_
_entity_poly.entity_id
_entity_poly.type
_entity_poly.pdbx_seq_one_letter_code
_entity_poly.pdbx_strand_id
1 'polypeptide(L)'
;MRKVNPNDVKGDFTTFINDQIAYFDRSVARITAGQQHADADLSILAETTLHSAYVGFERFVSDLLIAYVNRDFSQYQASLKGAITNSVNSKFGAFGVARMAFTPIKHIKLDDLEVLVDPEGWNQTFSSVEKMKARFNDWVTPALRAGVTAIDDHNTKFIDSMRSVRNFIAHGSKGSKDIMNAALADIATGSPINAPLARGQHNLHVVGAYLKAKVNGVPRVKIYMTRIRDIAQTM
;
A
#
# COMPACT_ATOMS: atom_id res chain seq x y z
N MET A 1 -11.16 -25.23 9.65
CA MET A 1 -11.13 -23.82 9.23
C MET A 1 -9.79 -23.57 8.53
N ARG A 2 -9.80 -23.17 7.25
CA ARG A 2 -8.56 -22.96 6.48
C ARG A 2 -8.05 -21.55 6.77
N LYS A 3 -6.85 -21.44 7.32
CA LYS A 3 -6.18 -20.14 7.49
C LYS A 3 -5.82 -19.56 6.13
N VAL A 4 -5.92 -18.25 5.98
CA VAL A 4 -5.42 -17.57 4.77
C VAL A 4 -3.92 -17.80 4.66
N ASN A 5 -3.45 -18.15 3.47
CA ASN A 5 -2.02 -18.30 3.20
C ASN A 5 -1.47 -16.96 2.70
N PRO A 6 -0.56 -16.30 3.45
CA PRO A 6 0.00 -15.02 3.02
C PRO A 6 0.72 -15.08 1.66
N ASN A 7 1.24 -16.24 1.27
CA ASN A 7 1.87 -16.41 -0.04
C ASN A 7 0.86 -16.38 -1.18
N ASP A 8 -0.38 -16.81 -0.95
CA ASP A 8 -1.45 -16.73 -1.96
C ASP A 8 -1.80 -15.25 -2.18
N VAL A 9 -1.93 -14.45 -1.10
CA VAL A 9 -2.16 -12.99 -1.17
C VAL A 9 -1.05 -12.27 -1.94
N LYS A 10 0.22 -12.63 -1.70
CA LYS A 10 1.37 -12.11 -2.46
C LYS A 10 1.33 -12.53 -3.93
N GLY A 11 0.93 -13.77 -4.20
CA GLY A 11 0.79 -14.31 -5.55
C GLY A 11 -0.30 -13.60 -6.35
N ASP A 12 -1.45 -13.35 -5.73
CA ASP A 12 -2.58 -12.65 -6.34
C ASP A 12 -2.22 -11.21 -6.68
N PHE A 13 -1.54 -10.49 -5.78
CA PHE A 13 -1.06 -9.14 -6.07
C PHE A 13 -0.02 -9.12 -7.21
N THR A 14 0.88 -10.10 -7.26
CA THR A 14 1.84 -10.24 -8.37
C THR A 14 1.13 -10.48 -9.69
N THR A 15 0.14 -11.37 -9.72
CA THR A 15 -0.68 -11.63 -10.90
C THR A 15 -1.39 -10.36 -11.36
N PHE A 16 -2.04 -9.66 -10.42
CA PHE A 16 -2.72 -8.39 -10.70
C PHE A 16 -1.79 -7.36 -11.35
N ILE A 17 -0.58 -7.13 -10.79
CA ILE A 17 0.36 -6.16 -11.38
C ILE A 17 0.85 -6.60 -12.76
N ASN A 18 1.14 -7.89 -12.95
CA ASN A 18 1.56 -8.40 -14.25
C ASN A 18 0.46 -8.24 -15.31
N ASP A 19 -0.80 -8.45 -14.92
CA ASP A 19 -1.97 -8.22 -15.79
C ASP A 19 -2.14 -6.73 -16.12
N GLN A 20 -1.93 -5.83 -15.16
CA GLN A 20 -1.93 -4.38 -15.41
C GLN A 20 -0.82 -3.95 -16.38
N ILE A 21 0.39 -4.50 -16.23
CA ILE A 21 1.50 -4.26 -17.16
C ILE A 21 1.13 -4.74 -18.57
N ALA A 22 0.61 -5.96 -18.69
CA ALA A 22 0.21 -6.52 -19.97
C ALA A 22 -0.95 -5.75 -20.61
N TYR A 23 -1.92 -5.31 -19.82
CA TYR A 23 -3.01 -4.44 -20.26
C TYR A 23 -2.49 -3.09 -20.77
N PHE A 24 -1.56 -2.46 -20.04
CA PHE A 24 -0.94 -1.21 -20.45
C PHE A 24 -0.23 -1.36 -21.80
N ASP A 25 0.60 -2.40 -21.97
CA ASP A 25 1.34 -2.63 -23.21
C ASP A 25 0.41 -2.85 -24.42
N ARG A 26 -0.65 -3.66 -24.26
CA ARG A 26 -1.68 -3.84 -25.31
C ARG A 26 -2.40 -2.54 -25.64
N SER A 27 -2.71 -1.73 -24.64
CA SER A 27 -3.44 -0.47 -24.82
C SER A 27 -2.57 0.59 -25.51
N VAL A 28 -1.29 0.69 -25.15
CA VAL A 28 -0.32 1.57 -25.83
C VAL A 28 -0.24 1.24 -27.31
N ALA A 29 -0.14 -0.04 -27.67
CA ALA A 29 -0.08 -0.48 -29.06
C ALA A 29 -1.31 -0.06 -29.86
N ARG A 30 -2.52 -0.22 -29.27
CA ARG A 30 -3.79 0.16 -29.91
C ARG A 30 -3.94 1.67 -30.05
N ILE A 31 -3.63 2.45 -29.00
CA ILE A 31 -3.72 3.91 -29.02
C ILE A 31 -2.77 4.50 -30.07
N THR A 32 -1.54 4.01 -30.13
CA THR A 32 -0.53 4.52 -31.08
C THR A 32 -0.91 4.22 -32.54
N ALA A 33 -1.59 3.09 -32.79
CA ALA A 33 -2.09 2.75 -34.12
C ALA A 33 -3.27 3.65 -34.57
N GLY A 34 -4.01 4.26 -33.64
CA GLY A 34 -5.20 5.07 -33.91
C GLY A 34 -4.96 6.54 -34.27
N GLN A 35 -3.70 7.00 -34.26
CA GLN A 35 -3.11 8.31 -34.61
C GLN A 35 -3.76 9.62 -34.10
N GLN A 36 -5.08 9.73 -33.95
CA GLN A 36 -5.71 10.92 -33.39
C GLN A 36 -5.63 10.90 -31.86
N HIS A 37 -5.20 12.00 -31.23
CA HIS A 37 -5.11 12.19 -29.77
C HIS A 37 -4.24 11.19 -28.98
N ALA A 38 -3.47 10.34 -29.66
CA ALA A 38 -2.69 9.26 -29.04
C ALA A 38 -1.84 9.74 -27.85
N ASP A 39 -1.23 10.92 -27.93
CA ASP A 39 -0.43 11.45 -26.83
C ASP A 39 -1.26 11.73 -25.56
N ALA A 40 -2.43 12.36 -25.70
CA ALA A 40 -3.31 12.66 -24.57
C ALA A 40 -3.90 11.38 -23.96
N ASP A 41 -4.32 10.44 -24.81
CA ASP A 41 -4.86 9.15 -24.37
C ASP A 41 -3.82 8.31 -23.63
N LEU A 42 -2.56 8.34 -24.08
CA LEU A 42 -1.45 7.70 -23.37
C LEU A 42 -1.20 8.32 -21.99
N SER A 43 -1.39 9.63 -21.84
CA SER A 43 -1.29 10.29 -20.53
C SER A 43 -2.39 9.81 -19.58
N ILE A 44 -3.64 9.73 -20.05
CA ILE A 44 -4.78 9.22 -19.27
C ILE A 44 -4.57 7.75 -18.90
N LEU A 45 -4.11 6.93 -19.85
CA LEU A 45 -3.81 5.52 -19.61
C LEU A 45 -2.74 5.36 -18.53
N ALA A 46 -1.67 6.17 -18.57
CA ALA A 46 -0.60 6.10 -17.58
C ALA A 46 -1.08 6.50 -16.17
N GLU A 47 -1.92 7.53 -16.06
CA GLU A 47 -2.51 7.96 -14.78
C GLU A 47 -3.44 6.90 -14.20
N THR A 48 -4.38 6.39 -15.00
CA THR A 48 -5.35 5.37 -14.57
C THR A 48 -4.67 4.05 -14.20
N THR A 49 -3.61 3.66 -14.92
CA THR A 49 -2.82 2.47 -14.62
C THR A 49 -2.07 2.61 -13.30
N LEU A 50 -1.40 3.75 -13.04
CA LEU A 50 -0.74 3.98 -11.76
C LEU A 50 -1.76 4.01 -10.59
N HIS A 51 -2.88 4.69 -10.80
CA HIS A 51 -3.95 4.77 -9.80
C HIS A 51 -4.45 3.37 -9.43
N SER A 52 -4.81 2.56 -10.42
CA SER A 52 -5.24 1.16 -10.26
C SER A 52 -4.19 0.33 -9.52
N ALA A 53 -2.92 0.43 -9.93
CA ALA A 53 -1.82 -0.30 -9.30
C ALA A 53 -1.65 0.04 -7.81
N TYR A 54 -1.72 1.32 -7.44
CA TYR A 54 -1.58 1.72 -6.04
C TYR A 54 -2.81 1.34 -5.19
N VAL A 55 -4.02 1.48 -5.73
CA VAL A 55 -5.23 1.01 -5.04
C VAL A 55 -5.19 -0.51 -4.83
N GLY A 56 -4.68 -1.26 -5.82
CA GLY A 56 -4.43 -2.69 -5.67
C GLY A 56 -3.40 -3.00 -4.58
N PHE A 57 -2.35 -2.18 -4.44
CA PHE A 57 -1.39 -2.30 -3.35
C PHE A 57 -2.03 -2.07 -1.97
N GLU A 58 -2.93 -1.09 -1.85
CA GLU A 58 -3.65 -0.85 -0.58
C GLU A 58 -4.53 -2.05 -0.18
N ARG A 59 -5.23 -2.65 -1.14
CA ARG A 59 -5.98 -3.90 -0.92
C ARG A 59 -5.05 -5.03 -0.49
N PHE A 60 -3.95 -5.23 -1.23
CA PHE A 60 -2.93 -6.23 -0.89
C PHE A 60 -2.42 -6.09 0.55
N VAL A 61 -2.09 -4.86 1.00
CA VAL A 61 -1.61 -4.66 2.38
C VAL A 61 -2.69 -4.97 3.40
N SER A 62 -3.94 -4.60 3.14
CA SER A 62 -5.09 -4.94 3.99
C SER A 62 -5.26 -6.46 4.11
N ASP A 63 -5.30 -7.16 2.98
CA ASP A 63 -5.45 -8.62 2.91
C ASP A 63 -4.27 -9.33 3.58
N LEU A 64 -3.05 -8.82 3.40
CA LEU A 64 -1.84 -9.38 4.01
C LEU A 64 -1.87 -9.22 5.53
N LEU A 65 -2.28 -8.05 6.03
CA LEU A 65 -2.45 -7.81 7.47
C LEU A 65 -3.44 -8.80 8.07
N ILE A 66 -4.61 -8.95 7.46
CA ILE A 66 -5.65 -9.88 7.89
C ILE A 66 -5.13 -11.32 7.83
N ALA A 67 -4.43 -11.71 6.75
CA ALA A 67 -3.86 -13.04 6.61
C ALA A 67 -2.84 -13.35 7.72
N TYR A 68 -1.96 -12.40 8.06
CA TYR A 68 -1.01 -12.55 9.16
C TYR A 68 -1.67 -12.65 10.52
N VAL A 69 -2.67 -11.81 10.81
CA VAL A 69 -3.42 -11.88 12.08
C VAL A 69 -4.25 -13.17 12.17
N ASN A 70 -4.83 -13.65 11.07
CA ASN A 70 -5.54 -14.93 11.02
C ASN A 70 -4.58 -16.13 11.24
N ARG A 71 -3.36 -16.02 10.72
CA ARG A 71 -2.31 -17.02 10.89
C ARG A 71 -1.91 -17.14 12.36
N ASP A 72 -1.73 -16.02 13.04
CA ASP A 72 -1.42 -15.95 14.47
C ASP A 72 -2.12 -14.76 15.15
N PHE A 73 -3.20 -15.09 15.86
CA PHE A 73 -4.07 -14.10 16.50
C PHE A 73 -3.55 -13.60 17.85
N SER A 74 -2.45 -14.18 18.37
CA SER A 74 -1.99 -13.93 19.74
C SER A 74 -1.64 -12.45 19.98
N GLN A 75 -0.90 -11.84 19.06
CA GLN A 75 -0.47 -10.44 19.15
C GLN A 75 -1.65 -9.48 19.07
N TYR A 76 -2.55 -9.66 18.09
CA TYR A 76 -3.75 -8.83 17.97
C TYR A 76 -4.63 -8.92 19.21
N GLN A 77 -4.86 -10.12 19.73
CA GLN A 77 -5.65 -10.29 20.94
C GLN A 77 -5.00 -9.66 22.17
N ALA A 78 -3.66 -9.69 22.29
CA ALA A 78 -2.95 -9.00 23.35
C ALA A 78 -3.12 -7.47 23.23
N SER A 79 -3.04 -6.93 22.00
CA SER A 79 -3.32 -5.52 21.70
C SER A 79 -4.75 -5.13 22.09
N LEU A 80 -5.74 -5.93 21.68
CA LEU A 80 -7.15 -5.71 22.02
C LEU A 80 -7.39 -5.78 23.54
N LYS A 81 -6.80 -6.76 24.23
CA LYS A 81 -6.84 -6.85 25.69
C LYS A 81 -6.28 -5.59 26.34
N GLY A 82 -5.15 -5.09 25.86
CA GLY A 82 -4.55 -3.84 26.34
C GLY A 82 -5.48 -2.64 26.14
N ALA A 83 -6.05 -2.49 24.95
CA ALA A 83 -6.98 -1.40 24.63
C ALA A 83 -8.24 -1.42 25.52
N ILE A 84 -8.87 -2.59 25.69
CA ILE A 84 -10.05 -2.75 26.55
C ILE A 84 -9.67 -2.49 28.01
N THR A 85 -8.53 -2.99 28.48
CA THR A 85 -8.05 -2.76 29.85
C THR A 85 -7.84 -1.26 30.10
N ASN A 86 -7.22 -0.53 29.17
CA ASN A 86 -7.02 0.91 29.27
C ASN A 86 -8.34 1.68 29.30
N SER A 87 -9.30 1.29 28.45
CA SER A 87 -10.64 1.89 28.41
C SER A 87 -11.38 1.70 29.73
N VAL A 88 -11.36 0.48 30.28
CA VAL A 88 -11.98 0.18 31.59
C VAL A 88 -11.27 0.92 32.71
N ASN A 89 -9.93 0.96 32.72
CA ASN A 89 -9.18 1.69 33.74
C ASN A 89 -9.51 3.19 33.71
N SER A 90 -9.60 3.79 32.52
CA SER A 90 -9.95 5.20 32.35
C SER A 90 -11.34 5.53 32.92
N LYS A 91 -12.31 4.62 32.74
CA LYS A 91 -13.71 4.86 33.14
C LYS A 91 -14.06 4.40 34.56
N PHE A 92 -13.44 3.32 35.03
CA PHE A 92 -13.82 2.62 36.27
C PHE A 92 -12.64 2.37 37.22
N GLY A 93 -11.42 2.83 36.87
CA GLY A 93 -10.21 2.65 37.66
C GLY A 93 -9.74 1.20 37.77
N ALA A 94 -8.73 1.00 38.63
CA ALA A 94 -8.12 -0.31 38.88
C ALA A 94 -9.12 -1.36 39.38
N PHE A 95 -10.17 -0.92 40.10
CA PHE A 95 -11.25 -1.79 40.57
C PHE A 95 -12.02 -2.46 39.43
N GLY A 96 -12.28 -1.72 38.34
CA GLY A 96 -12.92 -2.24 37.13
C GLY A 96 -12.03 -3.25 36.42
N VAL A 97 -10.73 -2.93 36.27
CA VAL A 97 -9.74 -3.82 35.66
C VAL A 97 -9.64 -5.15 36.41
N ALA A 98 -9.61 -5.12 37.75
CA ALA A 98 -9.50 -6.33 38.58
C ALA A 98 -10.68 -7.31 38.42
N ARG A 99 -11.81 -6.86 37.84
CA ARG A 99 -13.01 -7.69 37.59
C ARG A 99 -13.12 -8.18 36.15
N MET A 100 -12.18 -7.80 35.29
CA MET A 100 -12.16 -8.26 33.91
C MET A 100 -11.62 -9.69 33.82
N ALA A 101 -12.35 -10.55 33.10
CA ALA A 101 -11.85 -11.85 32.69
C ALA A 101 -11.58 -11.82 31.18
N PHE A 102 -10.35 -12.17 30.79
CA PHE A 102 -9.98 -12.33 29.38
C PHE A 102 -9.65 -13.78 29.11
N THR A 103 -10.50 -14.44 28.34
CA THR A 103 -10.26 -15.80 27.88
C THR A 103 -9.59 -15.74 26.50
N PRO A 104 -8.33 -16.18 26.37
CA PRO A 104 -7.67 -16.17 25.08
C PRO A 104 -8.29 -17.21 24.14
N ILE A 105 -8.54 -16.82 22.90
CA ILE A 105 -8.93 -17.74 21.83
C ILE A 105 -7.69 -18.15 21.04
N LYS A 106 -7.59 -19.45 20.74
CA LYS A 106 -6.47 -20.00 19.98
C LYS A 106 -6.61 -19.77 18.47
N HIS A 107 -7.85 -19.70 18.00
CA HIS A 107 -8.22 -19.63 16.59
C HIS A 107 -9.40 -18.69 16.41
N ILE A 108 -9.37 -17.87 15.36
CA ILE A 108 -10.45 -16.97 14.96
C ILE A 108 -10.83 -17.25 13.51
N LYS A 109 -12.13 -17.26 13.16
CA LYS A 109 -12.57 -17.36 11.76
C LYS A 109 -12.17 -16.11 10.99
N LEU A 110 -12.02 -16.24 9.67
CA LEU A 110 -11.66 -15.11 8.83
C LEU A 110 -12.76 -14.04 8.88
N ASP A 111 -14.01 -14.43 8.65
CA ASP A 111 -15.17 -13.52 8.68
C ASP A 111 -15.30 -12.81 10.04
N ASP A 112 -15.09 -13.55 11.15
CA ASP A 112 -15.09 -12.96 12.50
C ASP A 112 -13.94 -11.94 12.67
N LEU A 113 -12.77 -12.25 12.12
CA LEU A 113 -11.60 -11.36 12.17
C LEU A 113 -11.82 -10.10 11.33
N GLU A 114 -12.41 -10.23 10.13
CA GLU A 114 -12.72 -9.11 9.26
C GLU A 114 -13.67 -8.14 9.95
N VAL A 115 -14.74 -8.64 10.57
CA VAL A 115 -15.67 -7.82 11.36
C VAL A 115 -15.00 -7.16 12.57
N LEU A 116 -14.04 -7.84 13.22
CA LEU A 116 -13.30 -7.26 14.36
C LEU A 116 -12.31 -6.18 13.96
N VAL A 117 -11.68 -6.31 12.79
CA VAL A 117 -10.68 -5.36 12.28
C VAL A 117 -11.37 -4.17 11.65
N ASP A 118 -12.42 -4.41 10.88
CA ASP A 118 -13.19 -3.39 10.19
C ASP A 118 -14.69 -3.75 10.14
N PRO A 119 -15.47 -3.32 11.14
CA PRO A 119 -16.90 -3.66 11.22
C PRO A 119 -17.73 -3.01 10.10
N GLU A 120 -17.19 -2.00 9.41
CA GLU A 120 -17.85 -1.32 8.30
C GLU A 120 -17.47 -1.91 6.93
N GLY A 121 -16.52 -2.84 6.90
CA GLY A 121 -16.11 -3.55 5.69
C GLY A 121 -15.22 -2.74 4.75
N TRP A 122 -14.49 -1.74 5.27
CA TRP A 122 -13.49 -1.03 4.48
C TRP A 122 -12.15 -1.78 4.42
N ASN A 123 -11.29 -1.35 3.49
CA ASN A 123 -9.90 -1.78 3.48
C ASN A 123 -9.11 -1.00 4.52
N GLN A 124 -8.17 -1.67 5.18
CA GLN A 124 -7.19 -1.00 6.01
C GLN A 124 -6.22 -0.21 5.12
N THR A 125 -6.33 1.11 5.16
CA THR A 125 -5.46 2.03 4.40
C THR A 125 -4.51 2.77 5.33
N PHE A 126 -3.33 3.11 4.81
CA PHE A 126 -2.27 3.73 5.60
C PHE A 126 -1.80 5.03 4.98
N SER A 127 -1.73 6.09 5.78
CA SER A 127 -1.29 7.40 5.30
C SER A 127 0.23 7.53 5.17
N SER A 128 1.01 6.52 5.56
CA SER A 128 2.47 6.40 5.39
C SER A 128 2.92 4.95 5.58
N VAL A 129 4.06 4.58 5.01
CA VAL A 129 4.72 3.29 5.32
C VAL A 129 5.06 3.17 6.80
N GLU A 130 5.41 4.28 7.46
CA GLU A 130 5.63 4.31 8.91
C GLU A 130 4.37 3.88 9.69
N LYS A 131 3.20 4.42 9.35
CA LYS A 131 1.93 4.02 10.00
C LYS A 131 1.55 2.58 9.67
N MET A 132 1.85 2.11 8.45
CA MET A 132 1.70 0.70 8.10
C MET A 132 2.58 -0.17 8.99
N LYS A 133 3.88 0.13 9.12
CA LYS A 133 4.80 -0.60 10.00
C LYS A 133 4.34 -0.58 11.45
N ALA A 134 3.86 0.56 11.95
CA ALA A 134 3.30 0.67 13.30
C ALA A 134 2.11 -0.28 13.49
N ARG A 135 1.17 -0.31 12.54
CA ARG A 135 0.03 -1.25 12.60
C ARG A 135 0.47 -2.71 12.61
N PHE A 136 1.40 -3.10 11.73
CA PHE A 136 1.93 -4.46 11.72
C PHE A 136 2.71 -4.77 13.02
N ASN A 137 3.40 -3.79 13.60
CA ASN A 137 4.06 -3.95 14.89
C ASN A 137 3.06 -4.15 16.05
N ASP A 138 1.91 -3.51 15.99
CA ASP A 138 0.91 -3.64 17.05
C ASP A 138 0.17 -4.99 16.96
N TRP A 139 -0.11 -5.45 15.74
CA TRP A 139 -1.10 -6.52 15.50
C TRP A 139 -0.51 -7.86 15.07
N VAL A 140 0.66 -7.87 14.46
CA VAL A 140 1.26 -9.06 13.85
C VAL A 140 2.47 -9.52 14.65
N THR A 141 2.64 -10.83 14.80
CA THR A 141 3.79 -11.39 15.52
C THR A 141 5.11 -11.07 14.81
N PRO A 142 6.24 -10.96 15.55
CA PRO A 142 7.54 -10.60 14.98
C PRO A 142 7.96 -11.47 13.78
N ALA A 143 7.68 -12.78 13.83
CA ALA A 143 8.03 -13.71 12.77
C ALA A 143 7.30 -13.42 11.44
N LEU A 144 6.03 -13.01 11.50
CA LEU A 144 5.22 -12.76 10.31
C LEU A 144 5.43 -11.34 9.75
N ARG A 145 5.67 -10.33 10.60
CA ARG A 145 5.86 -8.93 10.16
C ARG A 145 7.28 -8.58 9.72
N ALA A 146 8.22 -9.54 9.77
CA ALA A 146 9.64 -9.27 9.52
C ALA A 146 9.87 -8.58 8.17
N GLY A 147 9.22 -9.05 7.10
CA GLY A 147 9.31 -8.44 5.77
C GLY A 147 8.83 -6.99 5.74
N VAL A 148 7.63 -6.73 6.28
CA VAL A 148 7.04 -5.39 6.36
C VAL A 148 7.90 -4.41 7.17
N THR A 149 8.43 -4.87 8.30
CA THR A 149 9.28 -4.04 9.17
C THR A 149 10.66 -3.80 8.57
N ALA A 150 11.15 -4.70 7.72
CA ALA A 150 12.42 -4.59 6.99
C ALA A 150 12.37 -3.69 5.74
N ILE A 151 11.19 -3.15 5.35
CA ILE A 151 11.10 -2.16 4.27
C ILE A 151 12.04 -0.99 4.61
N ASP A 152 13.09 -0.80 3.82
CA ASP A 152 14.08 0.25 4.07
C ASP A 152 13.56 1.66 3.76
N ASP A 153 14.39 2.67 4.01
CA ASP A 153 14.03 4.07 3.76
C ASP A 153 13.82 4.37 2.27
N HIS A 154 14.52 3.65 1.39
CA HIS A 154 14.40 3.84 -0.06
C HIS A 154 13.05 3.36 -0.59
N ASN A 155 12.60 2.19 -0.14
CA ASN A 155 11.30 1.63 -0.45
C ASN A 155 10.18 2.40 0.27
N THR A 156 10.45 2.91 1.48
CA THR A 156 9.54 3.84 2.19
C THR A 156 9.25 5.08 1.35
N LYS A 157 10.30 5.79 0.90
CA LYS A 157 10.17 6.96 0.02
C LYS A 157 9.46 6.61 -1.29
N PHE A 158 9.76 5.45 -1.87
CA PHE A 158 9.13 4.99 -3.09
C PHE A 158 7.61 4.82 -2.93
N ILE A 159 7.16 4.07 -1.92
CA ILE A 159 5.73 3.81 -1.67
C ILE A 159 5.00 5.12 -1.33
N ASP A 160 5.58 5.95 -0.46
CA ASP A 160 4.96 7.22 -0.06
C ASP A 160 4.89 8.24 -1.20
N SER A 161 5.88 8.24 -2.10
CA SER A 161 5.86 9.03 -3.32
C SER A 161 4.80 8.52 -4.29
N MET A 162 4.72 7.20 -4.53
CA MET A 162 3.68 6.59 -5.36
C MET A 162 2.27 6.91 -4.84
N ARG A 163 2.05 6.88 -3.52
CA ARG A 163 0.80 7.35 -2.88
C ARG A 163 0.50 8.80 -3.23
N SER A 164 1.50 9.67 -3.10
CA SER A 164 1.33 11.10 -3.31
C SER A 164 0.94 11.42 -4.75
N VAL A 165 1.52 10.70 -5.72
CA VAL A 165 1.09 10.75 -7.12
C VAL A 165 -0.36 10.26 -7.28
N ARG A 166 -0.72 9.10 -6.68
CA ARG A 166 -2.10 8.58 -6.69
C ARG A 166 -3.10 9.60 -6.13
N ASN A 167 -2.77 10.24 -5.02
CA ASN A 167 -3.63 11.22 -4.36
C ASN A 167 -3.83 12.47 -5.22
N PHE A 168 -2.78 12.92 -5.93
CA PHE A 168 -2.93 14.05 -6.85
C PHE A 168 -3.80 13.66 -8.06
N ILE A 169 -3.61 12.47 -8.66
CA ILE A 169 -4.47 11.96 -9.73
C ILE A 169 -5.94 11.91 -9.26
N ALA A 170 -6.20 11.42 -8.04
CA ALA A 170 -7.55 11.24 -7.54
C ALA A 170 -8.28 12.56 -7.19
N HIS A 171 -7.56 13.56 -6.68
CA HIS A 171 -8.19 14.74 -6.09
C HIS A 171 -7.92 16.05 -6.84
N GLY A 172 -6.83 16.16 -7.61
CA GLY A 172 -6.48 17.37 -8.38
C GLY A 172 -6.23 18.64 -7.56
N SER A 173 -6.26 18.57 -6.22
CA SER A 173 -6.14 19.74 -5.35
C SER A 173 -4.74 20.36 -5.35
N LYS A 174 -4.64 21.66 -5.01
CA LYS A 174 -3.34 22.32 -4.79
C LYS A 174 -2.50 21.63 -3.72
N GLY A 175 -3.11 21.24 -2.60
CA GLY A 175 -2.40 20.57 -1.51
C GLY A 175 -1.80 19.22 -1.95
N SER A 176 -2.58 18.38 -2.63
CA SER A 176 -2.06 17.11 -3.16
C SER A 176 -0.98 17.31 -4.24
N LYS A 177 -1.08 18.38 -5.04
CA LYS A 177 -0.02 18.76 -5.99
C LYS A 177 1.29 19.14 -5.32
N ASP A 178 1.23 19.95 -4.27
CA ASP A 178 2.42 20.41 -3.54
C ASP A 178 3.10 19.23 -2.84
N ILE A 179 2.31 18.35 -2.19
CA ILE A 179 2.80 17.12 -1.55
C ILE A 179 3.46 16.19 -2.58
N MET A 180 2.80 15.94 -3.72
CA MET A 180 3.36 15.11 -4.79
C MET A 180 4.70 15.68 -5.30
N ASN A 181 4.78 16.99 -5.54
CA ASN A 181 6.01 17.61 -6.02
C ASN A 181 7.15 17.56 -5.00
N ALA A 182 6.85 17.71 -3.71
CA ALA A 182 7.83 17.52 -2.64
C ALA A 182 8.33 16.06 -2.61
N ALA A 183 7.41 15.10 -2.66
CA ALA A 183 7.76 13.68 -2.65
C ALA A 183 8.59 13.27 -3.88
N LEU A 184 8.26 13.76 -5.08
CA LEU A 184 9.03 13.49 -6.30
C LEU A 184 10.39 14.20 -6.33
N ALA A 185 10.58 15.29 -5.58
CA ALA A 185 11.88 15.93 -5.42
C ALA A 185 12.79 15.10 -4.52
N ASP A 186 12.25 14.58 -3.42
CA ASP A 186 13.02 13.87 -2.40
C ASP A 186 13.22 12.37 -2.69
N ILE A 187 12.43 11.78 -3.60
CA ILE A 187 12.42 10.32 -3.80
C ILE A 187 13.80 9.73 -4.07
N ALA A 188 14.69 10.47 -4.74
CA ALA A 188 16.06 10.06 -5.07
C ALA A 188 17.11 10.40 -4.00
N THR A 189 16.75 11.19 -2.99
CA THR A 189 17.68 11.57 -1.92
C THR A 189 18.06 10.34 -1.11
N GLY A 190 19.36 10.05 -1.05
CA GLY A 190 19.93 8.96 -0.27
C GLY A 190 20.03 7.61 -1.01
N SER A 191 19.47 7.45 -2.21
CA SER A 191 19.76 6.28 -3.05
C SER A 191 19.44 6.48 -4.53
N PRO A 192 20.36 6.05 -5.43
CA PRO A 192 20.16 6.17 -6.87
C PRO A 192 19.05 5.25 -7.41
N ILE A 193 18.59 4.25 -6.66
CA ILE A 193 17.57 3.30 -7.14
C ILE A 193 16.24 3.98 -7.51
N ASN A 194 15.93 5.10 -6.86
CA ASN A 194 14.74 5.90 -7.09
C ASN A 194 14.95 7.04 -8.10
N ALA A 195 16.20 7.29 -8.55
CA ALA A 195 16.53 8.41 -9.42
C ALA A 195 15.69 8.50 -10.72
N PRO A 196 15.35 7.39 -11.41
CA PRO A 196 14.47 7.42 -12.57
C PRO A 196 13.08 8.05 -12.31
N LEU A 197 12.64 8.06 -11.05
CA LEU A 197 11.32 8.53 -10.61
C LEU A 197 11.37 9.92 -9.98
N ALA A 198 12.53 10.57 -9.94
CA ALA A 198 12.59 11.95 -9.50
C ALA A 198 11.98 12.89 -10.54
N ARG A 199 11.39 13.99 -10.08
CA ARG A 199 11.11 15.14 -10.97
C ARG A 199 12.41 15.90 -11.26
N GLY A 200 12.41 16.67 -12.35
CA GLY A 200 13.46 17.65 -12.62
C GLY A 200 13.38 18.86 -11.68
N GLN A 201 14.12 19.92 -12.01
CA GLN A 201 14.16 21.15 -11.20
C GLN A 201 12.77 21.81 -11.05
N HIS A 202 11.96 21.74 -12.10
CA HIS A 202 10.64 22.35 -12.13
C HIS A 202 9.58 21.46 -11.48
N ASN A 203 8.53 22.11 -10.97
CA ASN A 203 7.35 21.42 -10.51
C ASN A 203 6.67 20.73 -11.69
N LEU A 204 6.10 19.57 -11.40
CA LEU A 204 5.29 18.78 -12.29
C LEU A 204 3.86 19.30 -12.27
N HIS A 205 3.33 19.55 -13.47
CA HIS A 205 1.96 20.01 -13.68
C HIS A 205 1.07 18.96 -14.35
N VAL A 206 1.65 18.05 -15.15
CA VAL A 206 0.93 17.03 -15.92
C VAL A 206 1.50 15.66 -15.58
N VAL A 207 0.76 14.89 -14.78
CA VAL A 207 1.22 13.58 -14.25
C VAL A 207 1.32 12.54 -15.36
N GLY A 208 0.34 12.46 -16.24
CA GLY A 208 0.34 11.49 -17.33
C GLY A 208 1.53 11.68 -18.25
N ALA A 209 1.97 12.91 -18.51
CA ALA A 209 3.17 13.19 -19.29
C ALA A 209 4.44 12.66 -18.60
N TYR A 210 4.54 12.88 -17.29
CA TYR A 210 5.63 12.35 -16.48
C TYR A 210 5.65 10.80 -16.42
N LEU A 211 4.48 10.18 -16.24
CA LEU A 211 4.34 8.73 -16.10
C LEU A 211 4.58 7.97 -17.40
N LYS A 212 4.14 8.52 -18.54
CA LYS A 212 4.38 7.91 -19.86
C LYS A 212 5.81 8.14 -20.38
N ALA A 213 6.50 9.17 -19.89
CA ALA A 213 7.87 9.45 -20.26
C ALA A 213 8.79 8.28 -19.89
N LYS A 214 9.72 7.98 -20.80
CA LYS A 214 10.61 6.82 -20.71
C LYS A 214 11.91 7.18 -20.03
N VAL A 215 12.39 6.31 -19.15
CA VAL A 215 13.75 6.32 -18.62
C VAL A 215 14.39 5.00 -19.00
N ASN A 216 15.54 5.04 -19.66
CA ASN A 216 16.22 3.86 -20.22
C ASN A 216 15.27 3.00 -21.08
N GLY A 217 14.42 3.65 -21.89
CA GLY A 217 13.45 2.98 -22.76
C GLY A 217 12.16 2.51 -22.09
N VAL A 218 12.05 2.56 -20.75
CA VAL A 218 10.90 2.07 -19.99
C VAL A 218 10.03 3.23 -19.47
N PRO A 219 8.71 3.26 -19.75
CA PRO A 219 7.80 4.24 -19.14
C PRO A 219 7.84 4.18 -17.60
N ARG A 220 7.86 5.35 -16.94
CA ARG A 220 7.90 5.42 -15.47
C ARG A 220 6.77 4.66 -14.79
N VAL A 221 5.57 4.64 -15.37
CA VAL A 221 4.44 3.85 -14.83
C VAL A 221 4.78 2.36 -14.71
N LYS A 222 5.54 1.79 -15.66
CA LYS A 222 6.01 0.40 -15.58
C LYS A 222 7.08 0.21 -14.52
N ILE A 223 7.96 1.21 -14.32
CA ILE A 223 8.95 1.20 -13.23
C ILE A 223 8.23 1.16 -11.88
N TYR A 224 7.20 1.98 -11.67
CA TYR A 224 6.38 1.93 -10.45
C TYR A 224 5.74 0.55 -10.24
N MET A 225 5.06 0.01 -11.26
CA MET A 225 4.38 -1.29 -11.19
C MET A 225 5.35 -2.42 -10.84
N THR A 226 6.47 -2.54 -11.57
CA THR A 226 7.47 -3.58 -11.30
C THR A 226 8.01 -3.47 -9.88
N ARG A 227 8.36 -2.26 -9.43
CA ARG A 227 8.96 -2.07 -8.11
C ARG A 227 8.00 -2.32 -6.96
N ILE A 228 6.74 -1.89 -7.06
CA ILE A 228 5.77 -2.14 -5.99
C ILE A 228 5.46 -3.63 -5.86
N ARG A 229 5.42 -4.37 -6.99
CA ARG A 229 5.31 -5.84 -6.99
C ARG A 229 6.51 -6.48 -6.31
N ASP A 230 7.72 -6.06 -6.67
CA ASP A 230 8.95 -6.66 -6.12
C ASP A 230 9.05 -6.40 -4.62
N ILE A 231 8.68 -5.20 -4.13
CA ILE A 231 8.60 -4.90 -2.69
C ILE A 231 7.56 -5.79 -2.01
N ALA A 232 6.36 -5.93 -2.59
CA ALA A 232 5.30 -6.74 -2.01
C ALA A 232 5.68 -8.22 -1.83
N GLN A 233 6.56 -8.78 -2.66
CA GLN A 233 7.09 -10.13 -2.48
C GLN A 233 8.00 -10.27 -1.25
N THR A 234 8.60 -9.17 -0.79
CA THR A 234 9.49 -9.16 0.39
C THR A 234 8.75 -8.94 1.72
N MET A 235 7.52 -8.43 1.67
CA MET A 235 6.64 -8.20 2.83
C MET A 235 6.14 -9.51 3.41
#